data_AF-A0A947NYH7-F1
#
_entry.id   AF-A0A947NYH7-F1
#
_cell.length_a   1.000
_cell.length_b   1.000
_cell.length_c   1.000
_cell.angle_alpha   90.00
_cell.angle_beta   90.00
_cell.angle_gamma   90.00
#
_symmetry.space_group_name_H-M   'P 1'
#
loop_
_entity.id
_entity.type
_entity.pdbx_description
1 polymer ?
#
loop_
_entity_poly.entity_id
_entity_poly.type
_entity_poly.pdbx_seq_one_letter_code
_entity_poly.pdbx_strand_id
1 'polypeptide(L)'
;MKPINAKIILIVCLFGIVMLSTVPFLSTQLYNWDVGQFALGVENFDVQNHQPHPPGYPVYIALAKIINSVINNTHFSLLILSVTFAVLAAIFFYYLILTVTKNKLLSLATTILFIFNPVFWFYREVALTYTADALAAILVALASFKILFEKKDKYIYLLALTLGIFGGIRPSLITLLFPLALFTLFFVKKKKDILFAGLLFIGCCLAWFIPLIREVGGFQDYRAITENLLGASAKGTSIFYGAPWSATLAQIKTFYGVLFAGLIGIILPLIISIYFFAKPKYIYKKFKEKNSHFGLIRFTFIIL
;
A
#
# COMPACT_ATOMS: atom_id res chain seq x y z
N MET A 1 -24.48 30.54 5.92
CA MET A 1 -23.48 29.62 5.32
C MET A 1 -23.66 28.24 5.96
N LYS A 2 -23.88 27.17 5.19
CA LYS A 2 -23.99 25.81 5.76
C LYS A 2 -22.64 25.42 6.38
N PRO A 3 -22.60 24.84 7.60
CA PRO A 3 -21.34 24.43 8.21
C PRO A 3 -20.63 23.42 7.31
N ILE A 4 -19.35 23.68 7.01
CA ILE A 4 -18.52 22.77 6.23
C ILE A 4 -18.46 21.43 6.98
N ASN A 5 -18.70 20.34 6.25
CA ASN A 5 -18.73 19.00 6.82
C ASN A 5 -17.35 18.64 7.41
N ALA A 6 -17.31 18.26 8.69
CA ALA A 6 -16.07 17.89 9.39
C ALA A 6 -15.24 16.81 8.66
N LYS A 7 -15.88 15.94 7.86
CA LYS A 7 -15.19 14.96 7.00
C LYS A 7 -14.40 15.62 5.86
N ILE A 8 -14.97 16.67 5.25
CA ILE A 8 -14.31 17.41 4.17
C ILE A 8 -13.08 18.12 4.73
N ILE A 9 -13.23 18.76 5.90
CA ILE A 9 -12.11 19.42 6.60
C ILE A 9 -10.99 18.41 6.85
N LEU A 10 -11.30 17.23 7.39
CA LEU A 10 -10.30 16.19 7.62
C LEU A 10 -9.57 15.77 6.34
N ILE A 11 -10.30 15.51 5.25
CA ILE A 11 -9.70 15.10 3.97
C ILE A 11 -8.76 16.19 3.45
N VAL A 12 -9.21 17.45 3.49
CA VAL A 12 -8.40 18.60 3.06
C VAL A 12 -7.16 18.76 3.95
N CYS A 13 -7.28 18.58 5.26
CA CYS A 13 -6.14 18.64 6.17
C CYS A 13 -5.14 17.51 5.90
N LEU A 14 -5.58 16.26 5.74
CA LEU A 14 -4.69 15.14 5.44
C LEU A 14 -4.00 15.32 4.09
N PHE A 15 -4.75 15.75 3.07
CA PHE A 15 -4.19 16.14 1.77
C PHE A 15 -3.11 17.21 1.93
N GLY A 16 -3.43 18.31 2.63
CA GLY A 16 -2.51 19.41 2.87
C GLY A 16 -1.24 18.97 3.60
N ILE A 17 -1.35 18.14 4.64
CA ILE A 17 -0.20 17.61 5.38
C ILE A 17 0.70 16.77 4.46
N VAL A 18 0.13 15.84 3.68
CA VAL A 18 0.93 15.03 2.75
C VAL A 18 1.59 15.92 1.70
N MET A 19 0.85 16.84 1.08
CA MET A 19 1.41 17.73 0.06
C MET A 19 2.53 18.61 0.60
N LEU A 20 2.31 19.30 1.72
CA LEU A 20 3.30 20.20 2.31
C LEU A 20 4.56 19.46 2.79
N SER A 21 4.42 18.21 3.23
CA SER A 21 5.56 17.38 3.66
C SER A 21 6.24 16.60 2.53
N THR A 22 5.69 16.60 1.31
CA THR A 22 6.23 15.79 0.20
C THR A 22 6.72 16.65 -0.96
N VAL A 23 5.94 17.65 -1.39
CA VAL A 23 6.25 18.47 -2.57
C VAL A 23 7.64 19.11 -2.53
N PRO A 24 8.10 19.69 -1.40
CA PRO A 24 9.44 20.29 -1.33
C PRO A 24 10.59 19.29 -1.48
N PHE A 25 10.31 18.00 -1.33
CA PHE A 25 11.30 16.92 -1.26
C PHE A 25 11.15 15.90 -2.39
N LEU A 26 10.30 16.17 -3.38
CA LEU A 26 10.15 15.32 -4.56
C LEU A 26 11.50 15.10 -5.24
N SER A 27 11.77 13.87 -5.66
CA SER A 27 13.02 13.56 -6.35
C SER A 27 13.12 14.38 -7.64
N THR A 28 14.25 15.06 -7.83
CA THR A 28 14.53 15.81 -9.07
C THR A 28 15.15 14.93 -10.15
N GLN A 29 15.74 13.79 -9.76
CA GLN A 29 16.39 12.83 -10.64
C GLN A 29 15.67 11.48 -10.59
N LEU A 30 15.89 10.67 -11.63
CA LEU A 30 15.43 9.27 -11.67
C LEU A 30 16.17 8.50 -10.57
N TYR A 31 15.47 8.22 -9.47
CA TYR A 31 16.08 7.72 -8.24
C TYR A 31 16.82 6.39 -8.42
N ASN A 32 16.26 5.47 -9.21
CA ASN A 32 16.87 4.17 -9.47
C ASN A 32 16.55 3.66 -10.87
N TRP A 33 17.08 2.48 -11.17
CA TRP A 33 16.91 1.77 -12.43
C TRP A 33 15.42 1.56 -12.80
N ASP A 34 14.57 1.20 -11.84
CA ASP A 34 13.15 0.97 -12.07
C ASP A 34 12.42 2.26 -12.47
N VAL A 35 12.72 3.39 -11.81
CA VAL A 35 12.14 4.70 -12.16
C VAL A 35 12.50 5.05 -13.61
N GLY A 36 13.74 4.80 -14.02
CA GLY A 36 14.17 5.02 -15.41
C GLY A 36 13.37 4.18 -16.41
N GLN A 37 13.15 2.91 -16.10
CA GLN A 37 12.35 2.03 -16.95
C GLN A 37 10.86 2.41 -16.99
N PHE A 38 10.30 2.87 -15.87
CA PHE A 38 8.93 3.41 -15.87
C PHE A 38 8.83 4.66 -16.73
N ALA A 39 9.79 5.57 -16.63
CA ALA A 39 9.81 6.79 -17.45
C ALA A 39 9.87 6.45 -18.95
N LEU A 40 10.76 5.53 -19.34
CA LEU A 40 10.82 5.02 -20.71
C LEU A 40 9.52 4.35 -21.13
N GLY A 41 8.91 3.54 -20.27
CA GLY A 41 7.62 2.89 -20.54
C GLY A 41 6.46 3.87 -20.77
N VAL A 42 6.51 5.04 -20.13
CA VAL A 42 5.55 6.13 -20.38
C VAL A 42 5.75 6.77 -21.75
N GLU A 43 6.99 6.89 -22.23
CA GLU A 43 7.29 7.36 -23.59
C GLU A 43 6.91 6.31 -24.64
N ASN A 44 7.44 5.10 -24.49
CA ASN A 44 7.19 3.97 -25.37
C ASN A 44 7.00 2.71 -24.54
N PHE A 45 5.79 2.13 -24.60
CA PHE A 45 5.51 0.94 -23.80
C PHE A 45 5.97 -0.30 -24.56
N ASP A 46 7.10 -0.84 -24.14
CA ASP A 46 7.71 -2.01 -24.75
C ASP A 46 8.41 -2.86 -23.67
N VAL A 47 7.70 -3.86 -23.16
CA VAL A 47 8.19 -4.72 -22.09
C VAL A 47 9.33 -5.62 -22.56
N GLN A 48 9.42 -5.95 -23.86
CA GLN A 48 10.55 -6.72 -24.39
C GLN A 48 11.86 -5.94 -24.27
N ASN A 49 11.79 -4.62 -24.46
CA ASN A 49 12.91 -3.70 -24.24
C ASN A 49 13.04 -3.21 -22.79
N HIS A 50 12.33 -3.83 -21.84
CA HIS A 50 12.27 -3.44 -20.42
C HIS A 50 11.78 -2.00 -20.19
N GLN A 51 10.75 -1.58 -20.94
CA GLN A 51 10.08 -0.28 -20.87
C GLN A 51 8.59 -0.44 -20.51
N PRO A 52 8.25 -0.85 -19.28
CA PRO A 52 9.14 -1.16 -18.17
C PRO A 52 9.53 -2.66 -18.13
N HIS A 53 10.41 -3.06 -17.20
CA HIS A 53 10.72 -4.47 -16.98
C HIS A 53 9.45 -5.32 -16.74
N PRO A 54 9.50 -6.63 -17.07
CA PRO A 54 8.50 -7.59 -16.64
C PRO A 54 8.21 -7.48 -15.14
N PRO A 55 6.93 -7.50 -14.69
CA PRO A 55 5.75 -7.93 -15.43
C PRO A 55 5.04 -6.81 -16.23
N GLY A 56 5.70 -5.67 -16.48
CA GLY A 56 5.21 -4.64 -17.40
C GLY A 56 4.34 -3.56 -16.76
N TYR A 57 3.85 -3.73 -15.53
CA TYR A 57 3.15 -2.67 -14.76
C TYR A 57 2.07 -1.91 -15.58
N PRO A 58 1.22 -2.60 -16.38
CA PRO A 58 0.45 -1.97 -17.45
C PRO A 58 -0.53 -0.89 -16.96
N VAL A 59 -1.17 -1.09 -15.81
CA VAL A 59 -2.10 -0.09 -15.26
C VAL A 59 -1.35 1.13 -14.75
N TYR A 60 -0.18 0.93 -14.12
CA TYR A 60 0.63 2.04 -13.63
C TYR A 60 1.11 2.93 -14.77
N ILE A 61 1.63 2.32 -15.84
CA ILE A 61 2.10 3.06 -17.01
C ILE A 61 0.94 3.71 -17.76
N ALA A 62 -0.21 3.05 -17.91
CA ALA A 62 -1.37 3.65 -18.54
C ALA A 62 -1.85 4.90 -17.78
N LEU A 63 -1.93 4.85 -16.44
CA LEU A 63 -2.25 6.00 -15.61
C LEU A 63 -1.22 7.13 -15.76
N ALA A 64 0.07 6.77 -15.83
CA ALA A 64 1.14 7.74 -15.99
C ALA A 64 1.09 8.40 -17.38
N LYS A 65 0.78 7.67 -18.44
CA LYS A 65 0.54 8.19 -19.80
C LYS A 65 -0.62 9.19 -19.84
N ILE A 66 -1.72 8.90 -19.13
CA ILE A 66 -2.87 9.82 -19.03
C ILE A 66 -2.42 11.14 -18.40
N ILE A 67 -1.69 11.11 -17.29
CA ILE A 67 -1.17 12.34 -16.66
C ILE A 67 -0.17 13.04 -17.57
N ASN A 68 0.72 12.27 -18.19
CA ASN A 68 1.77 12.79 -19.06
C ASN A 68 1.22 13.47 -20.32
N SER A 69 0.03 13.11 -20.79
CA SER A 69 -0.63 13.78 -21.92
C SER A 69 -0.88 15.28 -21.68
N VAL A 70 -0.93 15.70 -20.42
CA VAL A 70 -1.09 17.11 -20.01
C VAL A 70 0.23 17.69 -19.51
N ILE A 71 0.95 16.92 -18.70
CA ILE A 71 2.15 17.38 -17.99
C ILE A 71 3.39 17.43 -18.91
N ASN A 72 3.48 16.54 -19.90
CA ASN A 72 4.63 16.40 -20.81
C ASN A 72 5.99 16.26 -20.09
N ASN A 73 5.99 15.55 -18.97
CA ASN A 73 7.18 15.17 -18.21
C ASN A 73 6.92 13.82 -17.54
N THR A 74 7.58 12.77 -18.02
CA THR A 74 7.33 11.38 -17.61
C THR A 74 7.64 11.16 -16.13
N HIS A 75 8.79 11.64 -15.67
CA HIS A 75 9.19 11.54 -14.27
C HIS A 75 8.21 12.25 -13.34
N PHE A 76 7.83 13.50 -13.66
CA PHE A 76 6.89 14.24 -12.83
C PHE A 76 5.49 13.63 -12.86
N SER A 77 5.06 13.06 -13.99
CA SER A 77 3.79 12.33 -14.09
C SER A 77 3.74 11.10 -13.18
N LEU A 78 4.85 10.37 -13.07
CA LEU A 78 5.00 9.24 -12.15
C LEU A 78 5.01 9.71 -10.69
N LEU A 79 5.67 10.84 -10.38
CA LEU A 79 5.64 11.44 -9.04
C LEU A 79 4.22 11.87 -8.63
N ILE A 80 3.44 12.44 -9.55
CA ILE A 80 2.03 12.76 -9.31
C ILE A 80 1.26 11.50 -8.90
N LEU A 81 1.49 10.36 -9.55
CA LEU A 81 0.88 9.10 -9.12
C LEU A 81 1.34 8.68 -7.73
N SER A 82 2.64 8.71 -7.45
CA SER A 82 3.18 8.35 -6.13
C SER A 82 2.52 9.16 -5.00
N VAL A 83 2.42 10.48 -5.19
CA VAL A 83 1.80 11.41 -4.23
C VAL A 83 0.28 11.17 -4.15
N THR A 84 -0.39 10.96 -5.28
CA THR A 84 -1.84 10.69 -5.31
C THR A 84 -2.18 9.43 -4.52
N PHE A 85 -1.45 8.33 -4.76
CA PHE A 85 -1.64 7.10 -3.99
C PHE A 85 -1.29 7.29 -2.51
N ALA A 86 -0.27 8.10 -2.18
CA ALA A 86 0.08 8.39 -0.80
C ALA A 86 -1.02 9.16 -0.05
N VAL A 87 -1.61 10.18 -0.67
CA VAL A 87 -2.76 10.92 -0.14
C VAL A 87 -3.92 9.98 0.12
N LEU A 88 -4.28 9.17 -0.88
CA LEU A 88 -5.38 8.22 -0.76
C LEU A 88 -5.09 7.19 0.35
N ALA A 89 -3.86 6.67 0.42
CA ALA A 89 -3.44 5.76 1.46
C ALA A 89 -3.62 6.38 2.84
N ALA A 90 -3.17 7.63 3.07
CA ALA A 90 -3.36 8.32 4.33
C ALA A 90 -4.85 8.49 4.72
N ILE A 91 -5.69 8.87 3.77
CA ILE A 91 -7.14 9.03 3.99
C ILE A 91 -7.79 7.68 4.35
N PHE A 92 -7.53 6.62 3.58
CA PHE A 92 -8.12 5.31 3.84
C PHE A 92 -7.52 4.65 5.08
N PHE A 93 -6.27 4.93 5.42
CA PHE A 93 -5.65 4.47 6.66
C PHE A 93 -6.37 5.07 7.87
N TYR A 94 -6.68 6.37 7.85
CA TYR A 94 -7.53 6.97 8.88
C TYR A 94 -8.86 6.24 9.03
N TYR A 95 -9.54 5.94 7.92
CA TYR A 95 -10.83 5.23 7.96
C TYR A 95 -10.71 3.79 8.44
N LEU A 96 -9.61 3.10 8.12
CA LEU A 96 -9.29 1.79 8.65
C LEU A 96 -9.13 1.83 10.17
N ILE A 97 -8.25 2.70 10.69
CA ILE A 97 -8.03 2.81 12.14
C ILE A 97 -9.30 3.29 12.86
N LEU A 98 -10.07 4.20 12.27
CA LEU A 98 -11.35 4.64 12.84
C LEU A 98 -12.37 3.50 12.87
N THR A 99 -12.38 2.66 11.82
CA THR A 99 -13.24 1.49 11.76
C THR A 99 -12.89 0.49 12.86
N VAL A 100 -11.60 0.27 13.12
CA VAL A 100 -11.12 -0.67 14.15
C VAL A 100 -11.33 -0.13 15.56
N THR A 101 -10.88 1.10 15.82
CA THR A 101 -10.79 1.67 17.18
C THR A 101 -12.03 2.43 17.63
N LYS A 102 -12.87 2.86 16.67
CA LYS A 102 -13.99 3.80 16.87
C LYS A 102 -13.59 5.11 17.58
N ASN A 103 -12.30 5.45 17.59
CA ASN A 103 -11.77 6.63 18.28
C ASN A 103 -11.11 7.58 17.28
N LYS A 104 -11.71 8.77 17.11
CA LYS A 104 -11.24 9.78 16.13
C LYS A 104 -9.84 10.31 16.43
N LEU A 105 -9.52 10.57 17.70
CA LEU A 105 -8.23 11.13 18.09
C LEU A 105 -7.11 10.12 17.88
N LEU A 106 -7.33 8.87 18.32
CA LEU A 106 -6.38 7.78 18.08
C LEU A 106 -6.16 7.56 16.59
N SER A 107 -7.24 7.54 15.80
CA SER A 107 -7.15 7.37 14.34
C SER A 107 -6.36 8.49 13.67
N LEU A 108 -6.56 9.74 14.09
CA LEU A 108 -5.80 10.87 13.58
C LEU A 108 -4.33 10.76 13.98
N ALA A 109 -4.04 10.50 15.26
CA ALA A 109 -2.67 10.36 15.75
C ALA A 109 -1.91 9.24 15.02
N THR A 110 -2.51 8.05 14.88
CA THR A 110 -1.88 6.92 14.15
C THR A 110 -1.72 7.25 12.66
N THR A 111 -2.66 7.96 12.05
CA THR A 111 -2.52 8.38 10.64
C THR A 111 -1.39 9.39 10.45
N ILE A 112 -1.22 10.33 11.38
CA ILE A 112 -0.10 11.26 11.36
C ILE A 112 1.22 10.48 11.49
N LEU A 113 1.32 9.52 12.42
CA LEU A 113 2.50 8.65 12.53
C LEU A 113 2.77 7.85 11.25
N PHE A 114 1.73 7.37 10.56
CA PHE A 114 1.86 6.69 9.27
C PHE A 114 2.37 7.64 8.18
N ILE A 115 1.82 8.85 8.08
CA ILE A 115 2.28 9.89 7.14
C ILE A 115 3.76 10.20 7.36
N PHE A 116 4.21 10.27 8.61
CA PHE A 116 5.60 10.58 8.97
C PHE A 116 6.48 9.34 9.15
N ASN A 117 5.99 8.15 8.81
CA ASN A 117 6.81 6.95 8.79
C ASN A 117 7.89 7.09 7.70
N PRO A 118 9.18 6.87 8.01
CA PRO A 118 10.27 7.17 7.09
C PRO A 118 10.22 6.37 5.78
N VAL A 119 9.73 5.12 5.84
CA VAL A 119 9.60 4.27 4.64
C VAL A 119 8.46 4.76 3.77
N PHE A 120 7.30 5.05 4.36
CA PHE A 120 6.16 5.58 3.61
C PHE A 120 6.45 6.97 3.06
N TRP A 121 7.13 7.83 3.84
CA TRP A 121 7.56 9.15 3.41
C TRP A 121 8.52 9.05 2.23
N PHE A 122 9.57 8.25 2.35
CA PHE A 122 10.53 8.07 1.27
C PHE A 122 9.85 7.65 -0.05
N TYR A 123 8.95 6.66 0.01
CA TYR A 123 8.31 6.13 -1.20
C TYR A 123 7.27 7.03 -1.85
N ARG A 124 6.76 8.07 -1.17
CA ARG A 124 5.91 9.08 -1.81
C ARG A 124 6.69 10.19 -2.50
N GLU A 125 7.99 10.30 -2.23
CA GLU A 125 8.89 11.29 -2.87
C GLU A 125 9.52 10.80 -4.16
N VAL A 126 9.48 9.48 -4.40
CA VAL A 126 10.07 8.83 -5.58
C VAL A 126 9.02 8.20 -6.48
N ALA A 127 9.30 8.15 -7.78
CA ALA A 127 8.41 7.67 -8.84
C ALA A 127 8.33 6.13 -8.92
N LEU A 128 7.98 5.48 -7.81
CA LEU A 128 7.85 4.03 -7.67
C LEU A 128 6.41 3.63 -7.30
N THR A 129 6.11 2.34 -7.35
CA THR A 129 4.75 1.80 -7.14
C THR A 129 4.38 1.53 -5.67
N TYR A 130 5.31 1.72 -4.72
CA TYR A 130 5.13 1.29 -3.33
C TYR A 130 4.00 2.03 -2.57
N THR A 131 3.68 3.27 -2.93
CA THR A 131 2.53 3.97 -2.34
C THR A 131 1.20 3.40 -2.83
N ALA A 132 1.16 2.86 -4.06
CA ALA A 132 0.03 2.11 -4.56
C ALA A 132 -0.14 0.80 -3.79
N ASP A 133 0.97 0.10 -3.48
CA ASP A 133 0.93 -1.12 -2.66
C ASP A 133 0.38 -0.83 -1.26
N ALA A 134 0.83 0.26 -0.63
CA ALA A 134 0.32 0.69 0.67
C ALA A 134 -1.20 0.94 0.62
N LEU A 135 -1.67 1.71 -0.37
CA LEU A 135 -3.10 1.96 -0.55
C LEU A 135 -3.89 0.67 -0.73
N ALA A 136 -3.44 -0.24 -1.60
CA ALA A 136 -4.13 -1.51 -1.82
C ALA A 136 -4.16 -2.39 -0.58
N ALA A 137 -3.04 -2.51 0.16
CA ALA A 137 -3.01 -3.25 1.42
C ALA A 137 -4.02 -2.68 2.43
N ILE A 138 -4.12 -1.35 2.53
CA ILE A 138 -5.08 -0.66 3.41
C ILE A 138 -6.53 -0.93 2.98
N LEU A 139 -6.83 -0.86 1.68
CA LEU A 139 -8.17 -1.11 1.15
C LEU A 139 -8.59 -2.58 1.33
N VAL A 140 -7.67 -3.52 1.09
CA VAL A 140 -7.89 -4.95 1.35
C VAL A 140 -8.13 -5.19 2.83
N ALA A 141 -7.32 -4.62 3.72
CA ALA A 141 -7.50 -4.73 5.17
C ALA A 141 -8.85 -4.15 5.63
N LEU A 142 -9.22 -2.97 5.11
CA LEU A 142 -10.50 -2.33 5.39
C LEU A 142 -11.68 -3.18 4.92
N ALA A 143 -11.65 -3.67 3.68
CA ALA A 143 -12.69 -4.52 3.14
C ALA A 143 -12.84 -5.82 3.96
N SER A 144 -11.71 -6.47 4.26
CA SER A 144 -11.67 -7.70 5.05
C SER A 144 -12.24 -7.46 6.45
N PHE A 145 -11.81 -6.40 7.14
CA PHE A 145 -12.32 -6.07 8.47
C PHE A 145 -13.85 -5.85 8.46
N LYS A 146 -14.37 -5.12 7.48
CA LYS A 146 -15.80 -4.86 7.33
C LYS A 146 -16.61 -6.14 7.10
N ILE A 147 -16.06 -7.10 6.37
CA ILE A 147 -16.70 -8.41 6.15
C ILE A 147 -16.64 -9.26 7.42
N LEU A 148 -15.45 -9.44 7.99
CA LEU A 148 -15.21 -10.34 9.13
C LEU A 148 -15.94 -9.88 10.39
N PHE A 149 -15.84 -8.59 10.74
CA PHE A 149 -16.28 -8.09 12.03
C PHE A 149 -17.59 -7.30 11.97
N GLU A 150 -17.85 -6.56 10.87
CA GLU A 150 -19.09 -5.79 10.72
C GLU A 150 -20.17 -6.50 9.88
N LYS A 151 -19.87 -7.71 9.36
CA LYS A 151 -20.78 -8.54 8.55
C LYS A 151 -21.34 -7.80 7.32
N LYS A 152 -20.51 -6.95 6.71
CA LYS A 152 -20.86 -6.18 5.52
C LYS A 152 -20.36 -6.87 4.24
N ASP A 153 -21.11 -7.88 3.78
CA ASP A 153 -20.77 -8.68 2.59
C ASP A 153 -20.41 -7.84 1.35
N LYS A 154 -21.05 -6.69 1.14
CA LYS A 154 -20.82 -5.82 -0.03
C LYS A 154 -19.39 -5.27 -0.13
N TYR A 155 -18.59 -5.31 0.92
CA TYR A 155 -17.18 -4.93 0.83
C TYR A 155 -16.34 -5.94 0.04
N ILE A 156 -16.88 -7.12 -0.32
CA ILE A 156 -16.19 -8.06 -1.19
C ILE A 156 -15.94 -7.48 -2.60
N TYR A 157 -16.77 -6.54 -3.06
CA TYR A 157 -16.53 -5.83 -4.32
C TYR A 157 -15.35 -4.88 -4.22
N LEU A 158 -15.16 -4.19 -3.08
CA LEU A 158 -13.97 -3.37 -2.85
C LEU A 158 -12.71 -4.24 -2.84
N LEU A 159 -12.78 -5.42 -2.20
CA LEU A 159 -11.69 -6.40 -2.19
C LEU A 159 -11.33 -6.83 -3.62
N ALA A 160 -12.33 -7.24 -4.42
CA ALA A 160 -12.14 -7.67 -5.81
C ALA A 160 -11.59 -6.57 -6.71
N LEU A 161 -12.14 -5.35 -6.65
CA LEU A 161 -11.66 -4.21 -7.43
C LEU A 161 -10.23 -3.83 -7.05
N THR A 162 -9.91 -3.83 -5.75
CA THR A 162 -8.57 -3.49 -5.28
C THR A 162 -7.56 -4.49 -5.81
N LEU A 163 -7.80 -5.80 -5.63
CA LEU A 163 -6.88 -6.84 -6.13
C LEU A 163 -6.79 -6.83 -7.66
N GLY A 164 -7.90 -6.64 -8.36
CA GLY A 164 -7.93 -6.63 -9.82
C GLY A 164 -7.20 -5.44 -10.43
N ILE A 165 -7.46 -4.22 -9.95
CA ILE A 165 -6.85 -3.00 -10.49
C ILE A 165 -5.39 -2.89 -10.05
N PHE A 166 -5.10 -3.04 -8.76
CA PHE A 166 -3.72 -2.92 -8.26
C PHE A 166 -2.86 -4.12 -8.64
N GLY A 167 -3.46 -5.26 -8.99
CA GLY A 167 -2.74 -6.34 -9.66
C GLY A 167 -2.09 -5.93 -10.98
N GLY A 168 -2.74 -5.05 -11.75
CA GLY A 168 -2.17 -4.49 -12.97
C GLY A 168 -1.18 -3.35 -12.72
N ILE A 169 -1.18 -2.75 -11.53
CA ILE A 169 -0.12 -1.84 -11.09
C ILE A 169 1.09 -2.64 -10.67
N ARG A 170 0.92 -3.66 -9.83
CA ARG A 170 1.99 -4.51 -9.34
C ARG A 170 1.48 -5.93 -9.08
N PRO A 171 1.73 -6.89 -9.98
CA PRO A 171 1.20 -8.26 -9.85
C PRO A 171 1.61 -8.99 -8.57
N SER A 172 2.79 -8.70 -8.00
CA SER A 172 3.24 -9.29 -6.73
C SER A 172 2.31 -8.98 -5.56
N LEU A 173 1.52 -7.91 -5.64
CA LEU A 173 0.54 -7.54 -4.63
C LEU A 173 -0.59 -8.58 -4.52
N ILE A 174 -1.02 -9.14 -5.65
CA ILE A 174 -2.03 -10.21 -5.64
C ILE A 174 -1.46 -11.36 -4.82
N THR A 175 -0.25 -11.85 -5.13
CA THR A 175 0.38 -12.97 -4.41
C THR A 175 0.45 -12.73 -2.90
N LEU A 176 0.81 -11.52 -2.47
CA LEU A 176 0.93 -11.18 -1.06
C LEU A 176 -0.43 -11.13 -0.35
N LEU A 177 -1.45 -10.55 -0.99
CA LEU A 177 -2.75 -10.29 -0.34
C LEU A 177 -3.78 -11.40 -0.60
N PHE A 178 -3.51 -12.32 -1.51
CA PHE A 178 -4.41 -13.41 -1.88
C PHE A 178 -4.81 -14.30 -0.69
N PRO A 179 -3.91 -14.70 0.24
CA PRO A 179 -4.31 -15.52 1.39
C PRO A 179 -5.37 -14.84 2.28
N LEU A 180 -5.21 -13.54 2.54
CA LEU A 180 -6.20 -12.77 3.30
C LEU A 180 -7.52 -12.62 2.53
N ALA A 181 -7.44 -12.43 1.22
CA ALA A 181 -8.62 -12.35 0.36
C ALA A 181 -9.42 -13.66 0.37
N LEU A 182 -8.75 -14.81 0.21
CA LEU A 182 -9.36 -16.14 0.28
C LEU A 182 -9.95 -16.41 1.66
N PHE A 183 -9.22 -16.10 2.73
CA PHE A 183 -9.71 -16.23 4.10
C PHE A 183 -11.00 -15.41 4.31
N THR A 184 -11.08 -14.23 3.70
CA THR A 184 -12.24 -13.34 3.81
C THR A 184 -13.49 -13.93 3.16
N LEU A 185 -13.37 -14.76 2.12
CA LEU A 185 -14.50 -15.39 1.43
C LEU A 185 -15.32 -16.32 2.33
N PHE A 186 -14.69 -16.96 3.33
CA PHE A 186 -15.37 -17.83 4.29
C PHE A 186 -16.40 -17.07 5.15
N PHE A 187 -16.24 -15.75 5.31
CA PHE A 187 -17.11 -14.92 6.14
C PHE A 187 -18.24 -14.24 5.37
N VAL A 188 -18.25 -14.34 4.04
CA VAL A 188 -19.31 -13.77 3.20
C VAL A 188 -20.52 -14.70 3.16
N LYS A 189 -21.67 -14.20 3.63
CA LYS A 189 -22.91 -15.00 3.71
C LYS A 189 -23.54 -15.16 2.32
N LYS A 190 -23.62 -14.08 1.56
CA LYS A 190 -24.26 -14.07 0.23
C LYS A 190 -23.33 -14.66 -0.83
N LYS A 191 -23.47 -15.96 -1.11
CA LYS A 191 -22.66 -16.65 -2.14
C LYS A 191 -22.74 -16.03 -3.54
N LYS A 192 -23.87 -15.42 -3.89
CA LYS A 192 -23.99 -14.63 -5.13
C LYS A 192 -23.01 -13.46 -5.19
N ASP A 193 -22.76 -12.79 -4.07
CA ASP A 193 -21.83 -11.65 -4.00
C ASP A 193 -20.38 -12.14 -4.19
N ILE A 194 -20.06 -13.36 -3.76
CA ILE A 194 -18.77 -14.03 -4.05
C ILE A 194 -18.61 -14.27 -5.55
N LEU A 195 -19.61 -14.85 -6.21
CA LEU A 195 -19.57 -15.10 -7.66
C LEU A 195 -19.37 -13.79 -8.44
N PHE A 196 -20.18 -12.76 -8.16
CA PHE A 196 -20.07 -11.48 -8.87
C PHE A 196 -18.74 -10.77 -8.58
N ALA A 197 -18.22 -10.85 -7.35
CA ALA A 197 -16.91 -10.30 -7.03
C ALA A 197 -15.78 -11.07 -7.72
N GLY A 198 -15.89 -12.39 -7.86
CA GLY A 198 -14.96 -13.21 -8.63
C GLY A 198 -14.95 -12.82 -10.11
N LEU A 199 -16.14 -12.68 -10.73
CA LEU A 199 -16.26 -12.20 -12.11
C LEU A 199 -15.69 -10.79 -12.28
N LEU A 200 -15.92 -9.90 -11.31
CA LEU A 200 -15.37 -8.54 -11.32
C LEU A 200 -13.84 -8.55 -11.23
N PHE A 201 -13.27 -9.35 -10.33
CA PHE A 201 -11.82 -9.52 -10.21
C PHE A 201 -11.21 -10.06 -11.51
N ILE A 202 -11.78 -11.12 -12.07
CA ILE A 202 -11.32 -11.70 -13.35
C ILE A 202 -11.43 -10.67 -14.48
N GLY A 203 -12.54 -9.95 -14.56
CA GLY A 203 -12.74 -8.90 -15.56
C GLY A 203 -11.69 -7.80 -15.46
N CYS A 204 -11.37 -7.33 -14.25
CA CYS A 204 -10.29 -6.37 -14.03
C CYS A 204 -8.93 -6.93 -14.44
N CYS A 205 -8.61 -8.16 -14.05
CA CYS A 205 -7.35 -8.82 -14.43
C CYS A 205 -7.20 -8.94 -15.94
N LEU A 206 -8.22 -9.44 -16.63
CA LEU A 206 -8.22 -9.59 -18.08
C LEU A 206 -8.11 -8.24 -18.79
N ALA A 207 -8.72 -7.18 -18.25
CA ALA A 207 -8.70 -5.84 -18.86
C ALA A 207 -7.29 -5.26 -19.03
N TRP A 208 -6.36 -5.55 -18.12
CA TRP A 208 -4.96 -5.13 -18.26
C TRP A 208 -4.02 -6.24 -18.75
N PHE A 209 -4.35 -7.50 -18.48
CA PHE A 209 -3.49 -8.62 -18.88
C PHE A 209 -3.58 -8.91 -20.39
N ILE A 210 -4.77 -8.84 -20.99
CA ILE A 210 -4.92 -9.09 -22.43
C ILE A 210 -4.13 -8.08 -23.28
N PRO A 211 -4.23 -6.76 -23.05
CA PRO A 211 -3.41 -5.79 -23.78
C PRO A 211 -1.92 -6.02 -23.58
N LEU A 212 -1.47 -6.25 -22.34
CA LEU A 212 -0.08 -6.54 -22.03
C LEU A 212 0.46 -7.72 -22.84
N ILE A 213 -0.26 -8.84 -22.86
CA ILE A 213 0.17 -10.04 -23.61
C ILE A 213 0.23 -9.79 -25.11
N ARG A 214 -0.69 -8.96 -25.65
CA ARG A 214 -0.67 -8.59 -27.08
C ARG A 214 0.52 -7.71 -27.42
N GLU A 215 0.83 -6.71 -26.60
CA GLU A 215 1.99 -5.82 -26.79
C GLU A 215 3.31 -6.60 -26.75
N VAL A 216 3.41 -7.63 -25.92
CA VAL A 216 4.63 -8.44 -25.81
C VAL A 216 4.83 -9.42 -26.98
N GLY A 217 3.81 -9.67 -27.80
CA GLY A 217 3.86 -10.64 -28.90
C GLY A 217 3.23 -12.00 -28.58
N GLY A 218 2.80 -12.21 -27.33
CA GLY A 218 2.08 -13.40 -26.91
C GLY A 218 2.44 -13.89 -25.51
N PHE A 219 1.72 -14.91 -25.04
CA PHE A 219 1.95 -15.46 -23.70
C PHE A 219 3.30 -16.16 -23.59
N GLN A 220 3.77 -16.80 -24.66
CA GLN A 220 5.07 -17.49 -24.68
C GLN A 220 6.21 -16.49 -24.53
N ASP A 221 6.19 -15.39 -25.28
CA ASP A 221 7.19 -14.33 -25.19
C ASP A 221 7.15 -13.65 -23.83
N TYR A 222 5.96 -13.33 -23.31
CA TYR A 222 5.79 -12.78 -21.96
C TYR A 222 6.37 -13.68 -20.87
N ARG A 223 6.12 -14.99 -20.98
CA ARG A 223 6.67 -15.96 -20.04
C ARG A 223 8.19 -16.01 -20.15
N ALA A 224 8.74 -16.07 -21.35
CA ALA A 224 10.18 -16.12 -21.59
C ALA A 224 10.91 -14.89 -21.03
N ILE A 225 10.42 -13.68 -21.28
CA ILE A 225 11.06 -12.45 -20.75
C ILE A 225 10.98 -12.38 -19.22
N THR A 226 9.87 -12.84 -18.63
CA THR A 226 9.68 -12.86 -17.17
C THR A 226 10.61 -13.89 -16.51
N GLU A 227 10.70 -15.09 -17.08
CA GLU A 227 11.59 -16.15 -16.59
C GLU A 227 13.07 -15.77 -16.74
N ASN A 228 13.44 -15.08 -17.82
CA ASN A 228 14.80 -14.58 -18.02
C ASN A 228 15.20 -13.55 -16.94
N LEU A 229 14.34 -12.57 -16.68
CA LEU A 229 14.59 -11.58 -15.62
C LEU A 229 14.65 -12.23 -14.24
N LEU A 230 13.67 -13.11 -13.94
CA LEU A 230 13.64 -13.84 -12.68
C LEU A 230 14.91 -14.68 -12.51
N GLY A 231 15.35 -15.40 -13.54
CA GLY A 231 16.58 -16.18 -13.52
C GLY A 231 17.81 -15.32 -13.29
N ALA A 232 17.91 -14.16 -13.95
CA ALA A 232 19.01 -13.22 -13.77
C ALA A 232 19.10 -12.70 -12.33
N SER A 233 17.97 -12.28 -11.75
CA SER A 233 17.91 -11.79 -10.37
C SER A 233 18.07 -12.90 -9.32
N ALA A 234 17.44 -14.06 -9.54
CA ALA A 234 17.39 -15.13 -8.55
C ALA A 234 18.70 -15.92 -8.47
N LYS A 235 19.46 -16.06 -9.56
CA LYS A 235 20.77 -16.74 -9.57
C LYS A 235 21.75 -16.15 -8.55
N GLY A 236 21.69 -14.84 -8.29
CA GLY A 236 22.54 -14.16 -7.31
C GLY A 236 21.97 -14.10 -5.89
N THR A 237 20.68 -14.39 -5.71
CA THR A 237 19.96 -14.04 -4.47
C THR A 237 19.19 -15.20 -3.81
N SER A 238 18.90 -16.28 -4.54
CA SER A 238 18.08 -17.39 -4.05
C SER A 238 18.79 -18.74 -4.14
N ILE A 239 18.84 -19.47 -3.01
CA ILE A 239 19.37 -20.84 -2.96
C ILE A 239 18.63 -21.78 -3.92
N PHE A 240 17.35 -21.54 -4.16
CA PHE A 240 16.53 -22.34 -5.09
C PHE A 240 16.94 -22.16 -6.55
N TYR A 241 17.72 -21.12 -6.86
CA TYR A 241 18.21 -20.79 -8.19
C TYR A 241 19.75 -20.87 -8.28
N GLY A 242 20.39 -21.51 -7.30
CA GLY A 242 21.84 -21.77 -7.29
C GLY A 242 22.70 -20.70 -6.61
N ALA A 243 22.11 -19.72 -5.92
CA ALA A 243 22.88 -18.76 -5.15
C ALA A 243 23.55 -19.44 -3.93
N PRO A 244 24.76 -19.00 -3.53
CA PRO A 244 25.43 -19.56 -2.36
C PRO A 244 24.69 -19.18 -1.07
N TRP A 245 24.75 -20.07 -0.07
CA TRP A 245 24.15 -19.82 1.26
C TRP A 245 24.61 -18.50 1.91
N SER A 246 25.84 -18.07 1.62
CA SER A 246 26.38 -16.79 2.09
C SER A 246 25.55 -15.59 1.59
N ALA A 247 25.00 -15.65 0.38
CA ALA A 247 24.14 -14.59 -0.16
C ALA A 247 22.81 -14.50 0.62
N THR A 248 22.23 -15.63 1.00
CA THR A 248 21.01 -15.66 1.84
C THR A 248 21.30 -15.16 3.25
N LEU A 249 22.40 -15.58 3.86
CA LEU A 249 22.80 -15.08 5.18
C LEU A 249 23.07 -13.58 5.17
N ALA A 250 23.69 -13.05 4.12
CA ALA A 250 23.89 -11.62 3.94
C ALA A 250 22.55 -10.88 3.83
N GLN A 251 21.60 -11.39 3.05
CA GLN A 251 20.25 -10.80 2.95
C GLN A 251 19.50 -10.82 4.28
N ILE A 252 19.56 -11.93 5.01
CA ILE A 252 18.99 -12.05 6.35
C ILE A 252 19.60 -11.00 7.29
N LYS A 253 20.93 -10.88 7.29
CA LYS A 253 21.65 -9.89 8.12
C LYS A 253 21.24 -8.47 7.76
N THR A 254 21.17 -8.13 6.47
CA THR A 254 20.72 -6.82 6.00
C THR A 254 19.27 -6.55 6.42
N PHE A 255 18.38 -7.52 6.21
CA PHE A 255 16.98 -7.41 6.59
C PHE A 255 16.81 -7.14 8.09
N TYR A 256 17.44 -7.95 8.95
CA TYR A 256 17.41 -7.72 10.38
C TYR A 256 18.10 -6.41 10.77
N GLY A 257 19.22 -6.04 10.13
CA GLY A 257 19.90 -4.77 10.38
C GLY A 257 19.00 -3.57 10.11
N VAL A 258 18.29 -3.56 8.98
CA VAL A 258 17.33 -2.51 8.62
C VAL A 258 16.11 -2.53 9.55
N LEU A 259 15.58 -3.72 9.88
CA LEU A 259 14.49 -3.85 10.84
C LEU A 259 14.88 -3.31 12.22
N PHE A 260 16.05 -3.69 12.74
CA PHE A 260 16.53 -3.20 14.04
C PHE A 260 16.75 -1.69 14.02
N ALA A 261 17.37 -1.14 12.97
CA ALA A 261 17.53 0.30 12.82
C ALA A 261 16.17 1.03 12.78
N GLY A 262 15.20 0.48 12.03
CA GLY A 262 13.84 1.01 11.97
C GLY A 262 13.09 0.91 13.30
N LEU A 263 13.23 -0.21 14.00
CA LEU A 263 12.63 -0.43 15.32
C LEU A 263 13.24 0.47 16.38
N ILE A 264 14.57 0.71 16.38
CA ILE A 264 15.20 1.65 17.31
C ILE A 264 14.60 3.06 17.16
N GLY A 265 14.32 3.48 15.91
CA GLY A 265 13.61 4.73 15.61
C GLY A 265 12.18 4.81 16.16
N ILE A 266 11.54 3.66 16.43
CA ILE A 266 10.16 3.55 16.97
C ILE A 266 10.16 3.27 18.48
N ILE A 267 11.13 2.51 18.97
CA ILE A 267 11.28 2.12 20.38
C ILE A 267 11.57 3.35 21.24
N LEU A 268 12.38 4.30 20.78
CA LEU A 268 12.65 5.53 21.55
C LEU A 268 11.36 6.35 21.78
N PRO A 269 10.56 6.68 20.74
CA PRO A 269 9.24 7.29 20.92
C PRO A 269 8.28 6.45 21.75
N LEU A 270 8.29 5.12 21.62
CA LEU A 270 7.42 4.22 22.37
C LEU A 270 7.78 4.21 23.87
N ILE A 271 9.06 4.13 24.22
CA ILE A 271 9.57 4.21 25.59
C ILE A 271 9.27 5.60 26.18
N ILE A 272 9.49 6.66 25.41
CA ILE A 272 9.13 8.03 25.81
C ILE A 272 7.62 8.10 26.08
N SER A 273 6.79 7.60 25.15
CA SER A 273 5.34 7.54 25.32
C SER A 273 4.96 6.75 26.57
N ILE A 274 5.50 5.55 26.77
CA ILE A 274 5.27 4.75 27.97
C ILE A 274 5.73 5.50 29.22
N TYR A 275 6.89 6.15 29.24
CA TYR A 275 7.38 6.93 30.38
C TYR A 275 6.48 8.12 30.72
N PHE A 276 5.96 8.82 29.71
CA PHE A 276 5.06 9.96 29.90
C PHE A 276 3.62 9.53 30.26
N PHE A 277 3.11 8.42 29.70
CA PHE A 277 1.76 7.91 29.95
C PHE A 277 1.66 6.94 31.14
N ALA A 278 2.77 6.34 31.58
CA ALA A 278 2.85 5.48 32.76
C ALA A 278 3.01 6.26 34.08
N LYS A 279 2.96 7.60 34.07
CA LYS A 279 2.79 8.40 35.29
C LYS A 279 1.29 8.48 35.65
N PRO A 280 0.75 7.59 36.50
CA PRO A 280 -0.68 7.34 36.60
C PRO A 280 -1.41 8.34 37.50
N LYS A 281 -0.68 9.24 38.18
CA LYS A 281 -1.25 10.03 39.29
C LYS A 281 -2.18 11.17 38.85
N TYR A 282 -2.16 11.60 37.60
CA TYR A 282 -2.97 12.75 37.15
C TYR A 282 -4.26 12.39 36.40
N ILE A 283 -4.31 11.24 35.72
CA ILE A 283 -5.45 10.87 34.85
C ILE A 283 -6.48 10.00 35.58
N TYR A 284 -6.05 9.19 36.56
CA TYR A 284 -6.93 8.23 37.25
C TYR A 284 -8.00 8.91 38.12
N LYS A 285 -7.70 10.08 38.70
CA LYS A 285 -8.62 10.80 39.59
C LYS A 285 -9.79 11.45 38.83
N LYS A 286 -9.62 11.79 37.55
CA LYS A 286 -10.63 12.49 36.73
C LYS A 286 -11.57 11.53 35.96
N PHE A 287 -11.18 10.27 35.80
CA PHE A 287 -11.97 9.28 35.04
C PHE A 287 -12.83 8.35 35.91
N LYS A 288 -12.48 8.15 37.18
CA LYS A 288 -13.28 7.31 38.10
C LYS A 288 -14.64 7.92 38.43
N GLU A 289 -14.81 9.23 38.30
CA GLU A 289 -16.09 9.90 38.59
C GLU A 289 -17.13 9.78 37.47
N LYS A 290 -16.80 9.29 36.27
CA LYS A 290 -17.72 9.44 35.12
C LYS A 290 -18.20 8.20 34.39
N ASN A 291 -17.70 6.98 34.60
CA ASN A 291 -18.26 5.79 33.91
C ASN A 291 -17.93 4.48 34.65
N SER A 292 -18.93 3.87 35.28
CA SER A 292 -18.84 2.59 36.01
C SER A 292 -19.17 1.34 35.18
N HIS A 293 -19.30 1.46 33.85
CA HIS A 293 -19.58 0.31 32.99
C HIS A 293 -18.60 0.31 31.81
N PHE A 294 -18.03 -0.87 31.50
CA PHE A 294 -16.98 -1.16 30.51
C PHE A 294 -15.53 -1.17 31.01
N GLY A 295 -15.24 -1.97 32.04
CA GLY A 295 -13.91 -2.54 32.25
C GLY A 295 -13.83 -3.93 31.64
N LEU A 296 -13.00 -4.13 30.60
CA LEU A 296 -12.10 -5.30 30.41
C LEU A 296 -11.48 -5.45 29.01
N ILE A 297 -11.89 -4.69 27.97
CA ILE A 297 -11.37 -4.90 26.59
C ILE A 297 -10.12 -4.04 26.27
N ARG A 298 -9.63 -3.21 27.19
CA ARG A 298 -8.65 -2.15 26.85
C ARG A 298 -7.16 -2.44 27.02
N PHE A 299 -6.75 -3.65 27.39
CA PHE A 299 -5.32 -3.93 27.61
C PHE A 299 -4.61 -4.70 26.49
N THR A 300 -5.33 -5.31 25.55
CA THR A 300 -4.70 -6.21 24.56
C THR A 300 -4.15 -5.52 23.30
N PHE A 301 -4.49 -4.24 23.05
CA PHE A 301 -4.06 -3.52 21.83
C PHE A 301 -2.81 -2.64 22.00
N ILE A 302 -2.10 -2.73 23.12
CA ILE A 302 -0.88 -1.94 23.38
C ILE A 302 0.41 -2.79 23.23
N ILE A 303 0.32 -4.11 22.98
CA ILE A 303 1.50 -5.01 23.00
C ILE A 303 1.64 -5.91 21.74
N LEU A 304 0.95 -5.62 20.64
CA LEU A 304 1.24 -6.25 19.34
C LEU A 304 1.23 -5.19 18.24
#